data_AF-A0A7W9Q3K4-F1
#
_entry.id   AF-A0A7W9Q3K4-F1
#
_cell.length_a   1.000
_cell.length_b   1.000
_cell.length_c   1.000
_cell.angle_alpha   90.00
_cell.angle_beta   90.00
_cell.angle_gamma   90.00
#
_symmetry.space_group_name_H-M   'P 1'
#
loop_
_entity.id
_entity.type
_entity.pdbx_description
1 polymer ?
#
loop_
_entity_poly.entity_id
_entity_poly.type
_entity_poly.pdbx_seq_one_letter_code
_entity_poly.pdbx_strand_id
1 'polypeptide(L)'
;MSIRSERPASAEQIHAALAALAAEPAAEPGKRPEGGGEADRLRLLGRLLAKTEFEITVATRLSEEEEVEDVLETLLGWGEGLEGDPGLAINVVTNRLQRTALQVSEPEAEELPPGREAAFAAVMTAVYALGAQLHAERGDTEGTRQALSGAEEALIDILQGMHDLRVAIGDAPGPEDETDG
;
A
#
# COMPACT_ATOMS: atom_id res chain seq x y z
N MET A 1 -17.09 -21.35 -17.42
CA MET A 1 -16.41 -22.01 -16.28
C MET A 1 -17.10 -21.57 -15.00
N SER A 2 -17.55 -22.50 -14.16
CA SER A 2 -18.18 -22.17 -12.87
C SER A 2 -17.12 -22.31 -11.78
N ILE A 3 -16.72 -21.19 -11.18
CA ILE A 3 -15.86 -21.20 -9.98
C ILE A 3 -16.71 -21.81 -8.85
N ARG A 4 -16.35 -23.01 -8.39
CA ARG A 4 -17.01 -23.67 -7.26
C ARG A 4 -16.18 -23.43 -6.01
N SER A 5 -16.69 -22.60 -5.10
CA SER A 5 -16.13 -22.46 -3.75
C SER A 5 -16.70 -23.54 -2.83
N GLU A 6 -15.86 -24.15 -2.00
CA GLU A 6 -16.28 -25.10 -0.96
C GLU A 6 -17.14 -24.45 0.14
N ARG A 7 -17.10 -23.12 0.24
CA ARG A 7 -17.94 -22.30 1.13
C ARG A 7 -18.43 -21.06 0.36
N PRO A 8 -19.48 -21.18 -0.47
CA PRO A 8 -20.02 -20.02 -1.17
C PRO A 8 -20.56 -19.02 -0.14
N ALA A 9 -20.21 -17.74 -0.31
CA ALA A 9 -20.78 -16.68 0.51
C ALA A 9 -22.30 -16.65 0.31
N SER A 10 -23.06 -16.62 1.40
CA SER A 10 -24.52 -16.52 1.32
C SER A 10 -24.93 -15.13 0.82
N ALA A 11 -26.12 -15.04 0.21
CA ALA A 11 -26.69 -13.74 -0.21
C ALA A 11 -26.76 -12.75 0.96
N GLU A 12 -26.97 -13.22 2.19
CA GLU A 12 -26.99 -12.41 3.41
C GLU A 12 -25.60 -11.90 3.79
N GLN A 13 -24.54 -12.70 3.61
CA GLN A 13 -23.16 -12.26 3.84
C GLN A 13 -22.72 -11.24 2.80
N ILE A 14 -23.10 -11.45 1.54
CA ILE A 14 -22.85 -10.50 0.45
C ILE A 14 -23.61 -9.19 0.71
N HIS A 15 -24.88 -9.28 1.12
CA HIS A 15 -25.69 -8.10 1.42
C HIS A 15 -25.18 -7.33 2.64
N ALA A 16 -24.79 -8.03 3.71
CA ALA A 16 -24.17 -7.41 4.89
C ALA A 16 -22.85 -6.72 4.53
N ALA A 17 -22.05 -7.31 3.64
CA ALA A 17 -20.84 -6.68 3.14
C ALA A 17 -21.14 -5.42 2.31
N LEU A 18 -22.12 -5.48 1.39
CA LEU A 18 -22.54 -4.33 0.58
C LEU A 18 -23.14 -3.20 1.43
N ALA A 19 -23.94 -3.54 2.45
CA ALA A 19 -24.51 -2.59 3.40
C ALA A 19 -23.42 -1.88 4.20
N ALA A 20 -22.45 -2.63 4.73
CA ALA A 20 -21.31 -2.06 5.44
C ALA A 20 -20.42 -1.19 4.54
N LEU A 21 -20.37 -1.47 3.23
CA LEU A 21 -19.66 -0.65 2.26
C LEU A 21 -20.43 0.60 1.81
N ALA A 22 -21.68 0.78 2.26
CA ALA A 22 -22.63 1.78 1.74
C ALA A 22 -22.89 1.65 0.22
N ALA A 23 -22.73 0.44 -0.31
CA ALA A 23 -22.90 0.10 -1.72
C ALA A 23 -24.19 -0.72 -1.97
N GLU A 24 -25.23 -0.53 -1.13
CA GLU A 24 -26.49 -1.27 -1.25
C GLU A 24 -27.13 -1.05 -2.64
N PRO A 25 -27.46 -2.13 -3.39
CA PRO A 25 -28.55 -2.04 -4.36
C PRO A 25 -29.81 -1.67 -3.60
N ALA A 26 -30.63 -0.74 -4.12
CA ALA A 26 -31.83 -0.23 -3.47
C ALA A 26 -32.70 -1.38 -2.91
N ALA A 27 -32.58 -1.64 -1.60
CA ALA A 27 -33.34 -2.68 -0.94
C ALA A 27 -34.76 -2.19 -0.69
N GLU A 28 -35.74 -3.10 -0.76
CA GLU A 28 -37.12 -2.80 -0.44
C GLU A 28 -37.25 -2.19 0.96
N PRO A 29 -38.07 -1.14 1.13
CA PRO A 29 -38.21 -0.42 2.39
C PRO A 29 -38.89 -1.34 3.43
N GLY A 30 -38.10 -1.97 4.30
CA GLY A 30 -38.63 -2.77 5.41
C GLY A 30 -37.71 -3.86 5.97
N LYS A 31 -36.62 -4.21 5.28
CA LYS A 31 -35.64 -5.22 5.74
C LYS A 31 -34.23 -4.65 5.84
N ARG A 32 -34.06 -3.48 6.43
CA ARG A 32 -32.72 -2.94 6.69
C ARG A 32 -32.16 -3.61 7.94
N PRO A 33 -31.16 -4.51 7.86
CA PRO A 33 -30.48 -4.96 9.06
C PRO A 33 -29.86 -3.75 9.77
N GLU A 34 -29.76 -3.77 11.09
CA GLU A 34 -29.02 -2.74 11.82
C GLU A 34 -27.59 -2.70 11.27
N GLY A 35 -27.27 -1.65 10.52
CA GLY A 35 -25.96 -1.50 9.89
C GLY A 35 -24.88 -1.43 10.96
N GLY A 36 -23.79 -2.17 10.78
CA GLY A 36 -22.62 -2.10 11.67
C GLY A 36 -22.07 -0.68 11.76
N GLY A 37 -21.50 -0.34 12.92
CA GLY A 37 -20.93 0.98 13.15
C GLY A 37 -19.72 1.28 12.26
N GLU A 38 -19.20 2.50 12.30
CA GLU A 38 -18.04 2.91 11.50
C GLU A 38 -16.81 2.00 11.71
N ALA A 39 -16.58 1.56 12.95
CA ALA A 39 -15.51 0.62 13.28
C ALA A 39 -15.71 -0.76 12.62
N ASP A 40 -16.95 -1.23 12.50
CA ASP A 40 -17.27 -2.51 11.84
C ASP A 40 -17.07 -2.40 10.32
N ARG A 41 -17.42 -1.24 9.74
CA ARG A 41 -17.15 -0.92 8.34
C ARG A 41 -15.65 -0.93 8.03
N LEU A 42 -14.83 -0.22 8.83
CA LEU A 42 -13.38 -0.20 8.65
C LEU A 42 -12.75 -1.59 8.80
N ARG A 43 -13.21 -2.39 9.78
CA ARG A 43 -12.74 -3.76 9.98
C ARG A 43 -13.11 -4.67 8.80
N LEU A 44 -14.32 -4.54 8.26
CA LEU A 44 -14.73 -5.27 7.07
C LEU A 44 -13.88 -4.88 5.86
N LEU A 45 -13.69 -3.58 5.62
CA LEU A 45 -12.85 -3.06 4.55
C LEU A 45 -11.43 -3.62 4.63
N GLY A 46 -10.83 -3.61 5.83
CA GLY A 46 -9.50 -4.20 6.06
C GLY A 46 -9.45 -5.70 5.74
N ARG A 47 -10.49 -6.48 6.10
CA ARG A 47 -10.56 -7.91 5.78
C ARG A 47 -10.72 -8.18 4.28
N LEU A 48 -11.57 -7.41 3.60
CA LEU A 48 -11.77 -7.51 2.16
C LEU A 48 -10.49 -7.18 1.42
N LEU A 49 -9.83 -6.09 1.81
CA LEU A 49 -8.53 -5.71 1.28
C LEU A 49 -7.49 -6.83 1.46
N ALA A 50 -7.34 -7.37 2.68
CA ALA A 50 -6.38 -8.44 2.93
C ALA A 50 -6.67 -9.69 2.08
N LYS A 51 -7.95 -10.01 1.86
CA LYS A 51 -8.35 -11.11 0.98
C LYS A 51 -8.02 -10.81 -0.48
N THR A 52 -8.31 -9.61 -0.95
CA THR A 52 -7.98 -9.19 -2.32
C THR A 52 -6.48 -9.21 -2.56
N GLU A 53 -5.68 -8.65 -1.65
CA GLU A 53 -4.21 -8.68 -1.73
C GLU A 53 -3.69 -10.13 -1.77
N PHE A 54 -4.24 -11.03 -0.94
CA PHE A 54 -3.88 -12.45 -0.98
C PHE A 54 -4.21 -13.12 -2.31
N GLU A 55 -5.41 -12.90 -2.86
CA GLU A 55 -5.80 -13.48 -4.16
C GLU A 55 -4.94 -12.93 -5.30
N ILE A 56 -4.60 -11.63 -5.28
CA ILE A 56 -3.66 -11.03 -6.22
C ILE A 56 -2.30 -11.71 -6.09
N THR A 57 -1.74 -11.82 -4.88
CA THR A 57 -0.44 -12.48 -4.65
C THR A 57 -0.43 -13.95 -5.11
N VAL A 58 -1.54 -14.67 -4.94
CA VAL A 58 -1.68 -16.05 -5.43
C VAL A 58 -1.76 -16.10 -6.96
N ALA A 59 -2.39 -15.10 -7.58
CA ALA A 59 -2.54 -15.00 -9.02
C ALA A 59 -1.28 -14.49 -9.74
N THR A 60 -0.53 -13.58 -9.11
CA THR A 60 0.72 -13.00 -9.63
C THR A 60 1.87 -13.96 -9.40
N ARG A 61 2.57 -14.37 -10.45
CA ARG A 61 3.78 -15.19 -10.28
C ARG A 61 4.99 -14.29 -10.08
N LEU A 62 5.63 -14.39 -8.92
CA LEU A 62 6.93 -13.76 -8.61
C LEU A 62 8.08 -14.53 -9.29
N SER A 63 8.03 -14.66 -10.62
CA SER A 63 9.14 -15.18 -11.42
C SER A 63 9.54 -14.14 -12.45
N GLU A 64 10.84 -13.84 -12.51
CA GLU A 64 11.52 -12.66 -13.09
C GLU A 64 11.09 -12.17 -14.50
N GLU A 65 10.28 -12.93 -15.25
CA GLU A 65 9.82 -12.57 -16.60
C GLU A 65 8.29 -12.34 -16.73
N GLU A 66 7.45 -12.86 -15.81
CA GLU A 66 5.97 -12.69 -15.83
C GLU A 66 5.48 -11.56 -14.88
N GLU A 67 6.38 -10.95 -14.09
CA GLU A 67 6.06 -9.96 -13.05
C GLU A 67 5.38 -8.69 -13.56
N VAL A 68 5.73 -8.25 -14.77
CA VAL A 68 5.24 -6.97 -15.30
C VAL A 68 3.82 -7.11 -15.85
N GLU A 69 3.49 -8.22 -16.50
CA GLU A 69 2.19 -8.40 -17.17
C GLU A 69 1.05 -8.60 -16.16
N ASP A 70 1.24 -9.43 -15.14
CA ASP A 70 0.26 -9.65 -14.07
C ASP A 70 -0.01 -8.37 -13.27
N VAL A 71 1.04 -7.57 -13.03
CA VAL A 71 0.93 -6.27 -12.36
C VAL A 71 0.18 -5.27 -13.24
N LEU A 72 0.46 -5.24 -14.55
CA LEU A 72 -0.23 -4.35 -15.49
C LEU A 72 -1.73 -4.66 -15.56
N GLU A 73 -2.13 -5.94 -15.66
CA GLU A 73 -3.54 -6.34 -15.68
C GLU A 73 -4.26 -5.95 -14.37
N THR A 74 -3.60 -6.13 -13.23
CA THR A 74 -4.10 -5.69 -11.93
C THR A 74 -4.28 -4.16 -11.87
N LEU A 75 -3.36 -3.40 -12.47
CA LEU A 75 -3.43 -1.94 -12.56
C LEU A 75 -4.50 -1.45 -13.54
N LEU A 76 -4.74 -2.16 -14.65
CA LEU A 76 -5.79 -1.85 -15.61
C LEU A 76 -7.17 -1.98 -14.97
N GLY A 77 -7.45 -3.10 -14.30
CA GLY A 77 -8.71 -3.30 -13.58
C GLY A 77 -8.93 -2.27 -12.46
N TRP A 78 -7.85 -1.82 -11.80
CA TRP A 78 -7.92 -0.72 -10.84
C TRP A 78 -8.27 0.61 -11.50
N GLY A 79 -7.65 0.94 -12.64
CA GLY A 79 -7.92 2.16 -13.40
C GLY A 79 -9.36 2.24 -13.90
N GLU A 80 -9.92 1.12 -14.37
CA GLU A 80 -11.34 1.02 -14.75
C GLU A 80 -12.29 1.33 -13.58
N GLY A 81 -11.94 0.90 -12.37
CA GLY A 81 -12.76 1.11 -11.17
C GLY A 81 -12.71 2.51 -10.57
N LEU A 82 -11.72 3.34 -10.94
CA LEU A 82 -11.59 4.72 -10.44
C LEU A 82 -12.22 5.77 -11.36
N GLU A 83 -12.88 5.34 -12.45
CA GLU A 83 -13.61 6.19 -13.41
C GLU A 83 -12.82 7.40 -13.95
N GLY A 84 -11.49 7.37 -13.83
CA GLY A 84 -10.58 8.40 -14.35
C GLY A 84 -10.47 9.69 -13.52
N ASP A 85 -10.87 9.72 -12.24
CA ASP A 85 -10.60 10.86 -11.35
C ASP A 85 -9.13 10.83 -10.86
N PRO A 86 -8.24 11.74 -11.36
CA PRO A 86 -6.83 11.72 -11.00
C PRO A 86 -6.59 12.07 -9.52
N GLY A 87 -7.43 12.92 -8.93
CA GLY A 87 -7.31 13.29 -7.52
C GLY A 87 -7.67 12.13 -6.60
N LEU A 88 -8.69 11.34 -6.96
CA LEU A 88 -9.04 10.13 -6.25
C LEU A 88 -7.95 9.06 -6.37
N ALA A 89 -7.36 8.89 -7.56
CA ALA A 89 -6.27 7.95 -7.80
C ALA A 89 -5.05 8.25 -6.89
N ILE A 90 -4.62 9.52 -6.82
CA ILE A 90 -3.50 9.92 -5.96
C ILE A 90 -3.82 9.68 -4.48
N ASN A 91 -5.05 9.94 -4.03
CA ASN A 91 -5.46 9.69 -2.65
C ASN A 91 -5.43 8.19 -2.30
N VAL A 92 -5.90 7.32 -3.22
CA VAL A 92 -5.87 5.86 -3.02
C VAL A 92 -4.42 5.34 -2.97
N VAL A 93 -3.55 5.83 -3.86
CA VAL A 93 -2.13 5.46 -3.87
C VAL A 93 -1.44 5.93 -2.58
N THR A 94 -1.67 7.18 -2.17
CA THR A 94 -1.13 7.73 -0.92
C THR A 94 -1.58 6.91 0.29
N ASN A 95 -2.86 6.53 0.37
CA ASN A 95 -3.37 5.70 1.47
C ASN A 95 -2.75 4.29 1.45
N ARG A 96 -2.57 3.69 0.28
CA ARG A 96 -1.89 2.39 0.13
C ARG A 96 -0.47 2.47 0.65
N LEU A 97 0.29 3.50 0.23
CA LEU A 97 1.66 3.71 0.69
C LEU A 97 1.73 3.91 2.21
N GLN A 98 0.85 4.73 2.79
CA GLN A 98 0.80 4.91 4.25
C GLN A 98 0.52 3.59 4.99
N ARG A 99 -0.38 2.74 4.45
CA ARG A 99 -0.62 1.41 5.00
C ARG A 99 0.61 0.51 4.88
N THR A 100 1.27 0.51 3.72
CA THR A 100 2.52 -0.24 3.52
C THR A 100 3.59 0.23 4.51
N ALA A 101 3.74 1.55 4.73
CA ALA A 101 4.67 2.08 5.72
C ALA A 101 4.37 1.52 7.12
N LEU A 102 3.10 1.54 7.54
CA LEU A 102 2.65 0.96 8.81
C LEU A 102 2.86 -0.57 8.91
N GLN A 103 2.80 -1.30 7.80
CA GLN A 103 3.03 -2.75 7.76
C GLN A 103 4.53 -3.10 7.78
N VAL A 104 5.37 -2.25 7.16
CA VAL A 104 6.83 -2.42 7.14
C VAL A 104 7.42 -2.03 8.50
N SER A 105 6.89 -0.98 9.13
CA SER A 105 7.19 -0.67 10.52
C SER A 105 6.56 -1.74 11.42
N GLU A 106 7.36 -2.53 12.12
CA GLU A 106 6.81 -3.42 13.15
C GLU A 106 6.26 -2.58 14.30
N PRO A 107 4.99 -2.74 14.71
CA PRO A 107 4.43 -1.98 15.82
C PRO A 107 5.13 -2.26 17.17
N GLU A 108 5.91 -3.32 17.24
CA GLU A 108 6.48 -3.89 18.48
C GLU A 108 8.03 -3.90 18.48
N ALA A 109 8.68 -3.52 17.37
CA ALA A 109 10.14 -3.48 17.31
C ALA A 109 10.67 -2.12 17.75
N GLU A 110 11.62 -2.11 18.69
CA GLU A 110 12.32 -0.89 19.11
C GLU A 110 13.26 -0.36 18.01
N GLU A 111 13.81 -1.26 17.17
CA GLU A 111 14.67 -0.94 16.03
C GLU A 111 14.32 -1.83 14.83
N LEU A 112 14.21 -1.24 13.63
CA LEU A 112 13.97 -1.97 12.40
C LEU A 112 15.30 -2.53 11.84
N PRO A 113 15.32 -3.76 11.31
CA PRO A 113 16.47 -4.24 10.55
C PRO A 113 16.80 -3.31 9.37
N PRO A 114 18.07 -3.14 8.97
CA PRO A 114 18.49 -2.16 7.96
C PRO A 114 17.71 -2.22 6.64
N GLY A 115 17.40 -3.42 6.16
CA GLY A 115 16.60 -3.60 4.94
C GLY A 115 15.13 -3.17 5.08
N ARG A 116 14.54 -3.28 6.28
CA ARG A 116 13.17 -2.84 6.56
C ARG A 116 13.10 -1.33 6.81
N GLU A 117 14.12 -0.76 7.42
CA GLU A 117 14.28 0.68 7.56
C GLU A 117 14.37 1.37 6.19
N ALA A 118 15.23 0.87 5.30
CA ALA A 118 15.33 1.39 3.93
C ALA A 118 14.00 1.23 3.15
N ALA A 119 13.31 0.09 3.31
CA ALA A 119 12.00 -0.13 2.68
C ALA A 119 10.92 0.82 3.22
N PHE A 120 10.90 1.07 4.53
CA PHE A 120 9.99 2.04 5.15
C PHE A 120 10.24 3.46 4.62
N ALA A 121 11.51 3.88 4.61
CA ALA A 121 11.93 5.18 4.12
C ALA A 121 11.57 5.37 2.63
N ALA A 122 11.73 4.33 1.80
CA ALA A 122 11.32 4.36 0.39
C ALA A 122 9.82 4.61 0.20
N VAL A 123 8.99 3.98 1.03
CA VAL A 123 7.54 4.20 1.02
C VAL A 123 7.21 5.63 1.47
N MET A 124 7.86 6.12 2.52
CA MET A 124 7.65 7.49 3.03
C MET A 124 8.09 8.56 2.02
N THR A 125 9.21 8.37 1.32
CA THR A 125 9.61 9.26 0.20
C THR A 125 8.50 9.36 -0.85
N ALA A 126 7.89 8.23 -1.24
CA ALA A 126 6.80 8.23 -2.21
C ALA A 126 5.54 8.95 -1.67
N VAL A 127 5.18 8.76 -0.39
CA VAL A 127 4.08 9.48 0.28
C VAL A 127 4.34 10.99 0.25
N TYR A 128 5.54 11.41 0.63
CA TYR A 128 5.91 12.83 0.69
C TYR A 128 5.94 13.48 -0.69
N ALA A 129 6.46 12.79 -1.72
CA ALA A 129 6.47 13.30 -3.08
C ALA A 129 5.05 13.49 -3.65
N LEU A 130 4.16 12.52 -3.45
CA LEU A 130 2.75 12.64 -3.86
C LEU A 130 2.01 13.71 -3.04
N GLY A 131 2.29 13.82 -1.74
CA GLY A 131 1.78 14.88 -0.89
C GLY A 131 2.18 16.26 -1.40
N ALA A 132 3.46 16.45 -1.76
CA ALA A 132 3.97 17.69 -2.33
C ALA A 132 3.23 18.06 -3.63
N GLN A 133 2.98 17.08 -4.51
CA GLN A 133 2.18 17.30 -5.72
C GLN A 133 0.76 17.79 -5.38
N LEU A 134 0.07 17.13 -4.45
CA LEU A 134 -1.29 17.51 -4.04
C LEU A 134 -1.33 18.92 -3.42
N HIS A 135 -0.33 19.30 -2.62
CA HIS A 135 -0.22 20.64 -2.06
C HIS A 135 0.02 21.69 -3.17
N ALA A 136 0.89 21.38 -4.12
CA ALA A 136 1.19 22.26 -5.25
C ALA A 136 -0.04 22.52 -6.13
N GLU A 137 -0.83 21.47 -6.43
CA GLU A 137 -2.08 21.57 -7.19
C GLU A 137 -3.12 22.47 -6.49
N ARG A 138 -3.06 22.57 -5.16
CA ARG A 138 -3.94 23.43 -4.34
C ARG A 138 -3.40 24.84 -4.12
N GLY A 139 -2.21 25.15 -4.64
CA GLY A 139 -1.52 26.42 -4.40
C GLY A 139 -0.97 26.57 -2.97
N ASP A 140 -0.85 25.48 -2.23
CA ASP A 140 -0.29 25.45 -0.87
C ASP A 140 1.24 25.31 -0.93
N THR A 141 1.92 26.45 -1.11
CA THR A 141 3.38 26.52 -1.22
C THR A 141 4.10 26.03 0.04
N GLU A 142 3.53 26.25 1.23
CA GLU A 142 4.16 25.84 2.49
C GLU A 142 4.05 24.33 2.67
N GLY A 143 2.86 23.77 2.46
CA GLY A 143 2.65 22.32 2.49
C GLY A 143 3.51 21.59 1.44
N THR A 144 3.70 22.20 0.27
CA THR A 144 4.60 21.67 -0.77
C THR A 144 6.05 21.62 -0.28
N ARG A 145 6.56 22.71 0.31
CA ARG A 145 7.94 22.75 0.81
C ARG A 145 8.16 21.75 1.93
N GLN A 146 7.24 21.70 2.89
CA GLN A 146 7.33 20.78 4.02
C GLN A 146 7.33 19.32 3.56
N ALA A 147 6.47 18.97 2.61
CA ALA A 147 6.43 17.64 2.04
C ALA A 147 7.72 17.29 1.28
N LEU A 148 8.29 18.23 0.51
CA LEU A 148 9.57 18.02 -0.17
C LEU A 148 10.72 17.78 0.81
N SER A 149 10.80 18.55 1.90
CA SER A 149 11.82 18.33 2.93
C SER A 149 11.69 16.93 3.58
N GLY A 150 10.47 16.48 3.85
CA GLY A 150 10.25 15.11 4.34
C GLY A 150 10.68 14.04 3.33
N ALA A 151 10.48 14.28 2.02
CA ALA A 151 10.95 13.37 0.98
C ALA A 151 12.48 13.29 0.92
N GLU A 152 13.16 14.43 1.08
CA GLU A 152 14.63 14.53 1.11
C GLU A 152 15.22 13.82 2.32
N GLU A 153 14.65 14.02 3.52
CA GLU A 153 15.07 13.31 4.74
C GLU A 153 14.92 11.79 4.57
N ALA A 154 13.76 11.32 4.08
CA ALA A 154 13.54 9.90 3.83
C ALA A 154 14.48 9.31 2.77
N LEU A 155 14.89 10.08 1.74
CA LEU A 155 15.89 9.63 0.76
C LEU A 155 17.26 9.37 1.41
N ILE A 156 17.65 10.16 2.39
CA ILE A 156 18.89 9.96 3.15
C ILE A 156 18.81 8.64 3.92
N ASP A 157 17.69 8.39 4.60
CA ASP A 157 17.46 7.17 5.37
C ASP A 157 17.48 5.92 4.48
N ILE A 158 16.97 6.00 3.23
CA ILE A 158 17.09 4.90 2.26
C ILE A 158 18.56 4.59 1.98
N LEU A 159 19.35 5.61 1.65
CA LEU A 159 20.76 5.44 1.30
C LEU A 159 21.55 4.85 2.47
N GLN A 160 21.27 5.33 3.68
CA GLN A 160 21.88 4.83 4.91
C GLN A 160 21.48 3.37 5.17
N GLY A 161 20.19 3.05 5.17
CA GLY A 161 19.71 1.68 5.40
C GLY A 161 20.19 0.69 4.33
N MET A 162 20.32 1.12 3.07
CA MET A 162 20.93 0.32 2.00
C MET A 162 22.42 0.06 2.26
N HIS A 163 23.15 1.07 2.74
CA HIS A 163 24.55 0.90 3.13
C HIS A 163 24.69 -0.07 4.30
N ASP A 164 23.87 0.09 5.35
CA ASP A 164 23.90 -0.77 6.52
C ASP A 164 23.51 -2.22 6.17
N LEU A 165 22.58 -2.41 5.24
CA LEU A 165 22.26 -3.73 4.69
C LEU A 165 23.44 -4.33 3.93
N ARG A 166 24.15 -3.55 3.11
CA ARG A 166 25.38 -3.99 2.42
C ARG A 166 26.46 -4.43 3.41
N VAL A 167 26.67 -3.65 4.47
CA VAL A 167 27.58 -4.01 5.56
C VAL A 167 27.15 -5.32 6.21
N ALA A 168 25.87 -5.49 6.52
CA ALA A 168 25.34 -6.69 7.17
C ALA A 168 25.53 -7.96 6.33
N ILE A 169 25.51 -7.86 5.00
CA ILE A 169 25.77 -8.99 4.08
C ILE A 169 27.25 -9.15 3.71
N GLY A 170 28.15 -8.30 4.22
CA GLY A 170 29.58 -8.33 3.90
C GLY A 170 29.95 -7.80 2.52
N ASP A 171 29.06 -7.05 1.87
CA ASP A 171 29.24 -6.37 0.57
C ASP A 171 29.56 -4.87 0.75
N ALA A 172 30.22 -4.52 1.86
CA ALA A 172 30.75 -3.18 2.04
C ALA A 172 32.17 -3.12 1.45
N PRO A 173 32.54 -2.03 0.75
CA PRO A 173 33.93 -1.84 0.33
C PRO A 173 34.81 -1.89 1.58
N GLY A 174 35.62 -2.94 1.71
CA GLY A 174 36.62 -3.05 2.76
C GLY A 174 37.61 -1.89 2.65
N PRO A 175 38.31 -1.53 3.75
CA PRO A 175 39.49 -0.68 3.62
C PRO A 175 40.37 -1.34 2.57
N GLU A 176 40.75 -0.59 1.53
CA GLU A 176 41.73 -1.06 0.56
C GLU A 176 42.91 -1.60 1.37
N ASP A 177 43.16 -2.91 1.27
CA ASP A 177 44.37 -3.49 1.85
C ASP A 177 45.51 -2.69 1.23
N GLU A 178 46.09 -1.78 2.03
CA GLU A 178 47.41 -1.24 1.78
C GLU A 178 48.33 -2.45 1.76
N THR A 179 48.49 -3.03 0.57
CA THR A 179 49.49 -4.05 0.32
C THR A 179 50.82 -3.42 0.70
N ASP A 180 51.34 -3.84 1.84
CA ASP A 180 52.68 -3.57 2.34
C ASP A 180 53.68 -3.60 1.16
N GLY A 181 54.18 -2.42 0.80
CA GLY A 181 55.28 -2.22 -0.14
C GLY A 181 56.60 -2.04 0.58
#